data_AF-A0A8B6BK92-F1
#
_entry.id   AF-A0A8B6BK92-F1
#
_cell.length_a   1.000
_cell.length_b   1.000
_cell.length_c   1.000
_cell.angle_alpha   90.00
_cell.angle_beta   90.00
_cell.angle_gamma   90.00
#
_symmetry.space_group_name_H-M   'P 1'
#
loop_
_entity.id
_entity.type
_entity.pdbx_description
1 polymer ?
#
loop_
_entity_poly.entity_id
_entity_poly.type
_entity_poly.pdbx_seq_one_letter_code
_entity_poly.pdbx_strand_id
1 'polypeptide(L)'
;MKARLVYRNTVTWIPLSRDNRARGLGATDSAPVSTGGEENLLCLQNDRYHSEDIYLHEFAHGVANLGARYGISGWFQRLENQYKTAKQQGLWAHTYSMSSSAEYFAEGVQSFFDVNDYSATPNGIHGPISTRDKLRTYDPALYQLIEEVWPCHNTYLKRCVTSRAQEQQQNIRTNCDGSTSGGGGGASCKDGHLNCHSWATNGECSRNPGYMLVNCKHSCNTCSGQGSTSCTDHHQFCHDWAGSGECSRNPAYMNENCKKSCNRC
;
A
#
# COMPACT_ATOMS: atom_id res chain seq x y z
N MET A 1 -10.11 -25.12 -23.50
CA MET A 1 -11.19 -25.27 -22.51
C MET A 1 -11.69 -23.87 -22.16
N LYS A 2 -12.92 -23.52 -22.56
CA LYS A 2 -13.52 -22.21 -22.28
C LYS A 2 -14.14 -22.27 -20.88
N ALA A 3 -13.50 -21.65 -19.90
CA ALA A 3 -14.11 -21.43 -18.59
C ALA A 3 -15.20 -20.36 -18.75
N ARG A 4 -16.43 -20.79 -19.07
CA ARG A 4 -17.64 -20.00 -18.89
C ARG A 4 -18.10 -20.21 -17.45
N LEU A 5 -17.60 -19.39 -16.53
CA LEU A 5 -18.26 -19.18 -15.26
C LEU A 5 -19.42 -18.22 -15.53
N VAL A 6 -20.58 -18.79 -15.84
CA VAL A 6 -21.85 -18.08 -16.02
C VAL A 6 -22.33 -17.70 -14.61
N TYR A 7 -22.23 -16.44 -14.23
CA TYR A 7 -22.53 -15.95 -12.87
C TYR A 7 -23.94 -15.36 -12.82
N ARG A 8 -24.95 -16.21 -12.58
CA ARG A 8 -26.24 -15.79 -12.01
C ARG A 8 -26.47 -16.55 -10.71
N ASN A 9 -26.76 -15.85 -9.62
CA ASN A 9 -27.19 -16.42 -8.32
C ASN A 9 -26.20 -17.34 -7.59
N THR A 10 -24.96 -16.91 -7.30
CA THR A 10 -24.03 -17.71 -6.47
C THR A 10 -24.21 -17.52 -4.97
N VAL A 11 -25.03 -16.57 -4.53
CA VAL A 11 -25.16 -16.23 -3.10
C VAL A 11 -26.64 -16.20 -2.67
N THR A 12 -27.20 -17.39 -2.43
CA THR A 12 -28.63 -17.58 -2.15
C THR A 12 -29.13 -16.94 -0.84
N TRP A 13 -28.23 -16.44 0.01
CA TRP A 13 -28.53 -15.73 1.25
C TRP A 13 -28.59 -14.20 1.12
N ILE A 14 -28.26 -13.64 -0.05
CA ILE A 14 -28.42 -12.21 -0.31
C ILE A 14 -29.84 -11.96 -0.84
N PRO A 15 -30.64 -11.09 -0.22
CA PRO A 15 -31.93 -10.70 -0.78
C PRO A 15 -31.77 -10.15 -2.20
N LEU A 16 -32.63 -10.58 -3.13
CA LEU A 16 -32.60 -10.15 -4.56
C LEU A 16 -32.57 -8.63 -4.75
N SER A 17 -33.11 -7.85 -3.80
CA SER A 17 -33.06 -6.39 -3.81
C SER A 17 -31.65 -5.82 -3.58
N ARG A 18 -30.82 -6.49 -2.77
CA ARG A 18 -29.41 -6.13 -2.58
C ARG A 18 -28.56 -6.61 -3.74
N ASP A 19 -28.85 -7.79 -4.29
CA ASP A 19 -28.17 -8.32 -5.48
C ASP A 19 -28.34 -7.37 -6.69
N ASN A 20 -29.59 -6.99 -6.99
CA ASN A 20 -29.90 -6.06 -8.08
C ASN A 20 -29.32 -4.64 -7.88
N ARG A 21 -29.13 -4.22 -6.63
CA ARG A 21 -28.64 -2.87 -6.29
C ARG A 21 -27.12 -2.80 -6.22
N ALA A 22 -26.47 -3.75 -5.56
CA ALA A 22 -25.04 -3.72 -5.28
C ALA A 22 -24.22 -4.26 -6.46
N ARG A 23 -24.71 -5.30 -7.14
CA ARG A 23 -24.02 -5.96 -8.28
C ARG A 23 -22.56 -6.35 -7.99
N GLY A 24 -22.22 -6.50 -6.72
CA GLY A 24 -20.94 -6.94 -6.21
C GLY A 24 -20.93 -6.87 -4.69
N LEU A 25 -20.01 -7.62 -4.08
CA LEU A 25 -19.76 -7.60 -2.64
C LEU A 25 -18.32 -8.04 -2.35
N GLY A 26 -17.67 -7.33 -1.44
CA GLY A 26 -16.36 -7.69 -0.93
C GLY A 26 -16.34 -8.91 -0.02
N ALA A 27 -15.23 -9.63 -0.05
CA ALA A 27 -15.01 -10.80 0.79
C ALA A 27 -14.95 -10.45 2.29
N THR A 28 -15.34 -11.41 3.13
CA THR A 28 -15.27 -11.35 4.59
C THR A 28 -14.66 -12.64 5.14
N ASP A 29 -14.26 -12.69 6.42
CA ASP A 29 -13.72 -13.90 7.03
C ASP A 29 -14.68 -15.10 6.92
N SER A 30 -16.00 -14.86 7.05
CA SER A 30 -17.03 -15.91 6.95
C SER A 30 -17.43 -16.26 5.51
N ALA A 31 -17.12 -15.39 4.55
CA ALA A 31 -17.41 -15.57 3.14
C ALA A 31 -16.23 -15.04 2.32
N PRO A 32 -15.14 -15.82 2.17
CA PRO A 32 -13.86 -15.32 1.66
C PRO A 32 -13.83 -15.24 0.12
N VAL A 33 -14.90 -14.75 -0.48
CA VAL A 33 -15.09 -14.60 -1.92
C VAL A 33 -15.67 -13.23 -2.20
N SER A 34 -14.95 -12.42 -3.00
CA SER A 34 -15.53 -11.21 -3.58
C SER A 34 -16.35 -11.60 -4.81
N THR A 35 -17.46 -10.90 -5.01
CA THR A 35 -18.38 -11.13 -6.13
C THR A 35 -18.56 -9.86 -6.94
N GLY A 36 -18.88 -10.00 -8.22
CA GLY A 36 -19.18 -8.88 -9.12
C GLY A 36 -20.11 -9.31 -10.24
N GLY A 37 -20.86 -8.36 -10.76
CA GLY A 37 -21.77 -8.55 -11.88
C GLY A 37 -21.02 -8.88 -13.16
N GLU A 38 -21.49 -9.88 -13.88
CA GLU A 38 -20.91 -10.30 -15.16
C GLU A 38 -20.95 -9.16 -16.19
N GLU A 39 -22.04 -8.40 -16.21
CA GLU A 39 -22.19 -7.23 -17.06
C GLU A 39 -21.13 -6.16 -16.80
N ASN A 40 -20.69 -6.03 -15.54
CA ASN A 40 -19.56 -5.19 -15.21
C ASN A 40 -18.29 -5.85 -15.73
N LEU A 41 -17.89 -7.02 -15.25
CA LEU A 41 -16.63 -7.67 -15.68
C LEU A 41 -16.42 -7.76 -17.21
N LEU A 42 -17.51 -7.96 -17.97
CA LEU A 42 -17.48 -8.10 -19.42
C LEU A 42 -17.79 -6.81 -20.19
N CYS A 43 -18.11 -5.71 -19.51
CA CYS A 43 -18.55 -4.45 -20.13
C CYS A 43 -19.75 -4.64 -21.07
N LEU A 44 -20.81 -5.29 -20.58
CA LEU A 44 -22.03 -5.49 -21.36
C LEU A 44 -22.86 -4.21 -21.42
N GLN A 45 -23.71 -4.09 -22.45
CA GLN A 45 -24.53 -2.89 -22.68
C GLN A 45 -25.50 -2.56 -21.54
N ASN A 46 -25.90 -3.56 -20.74
CA ASN A 46 -26.79 -3.40 -19.60
C ASN A 46 -26.05 -3.19 -18.26
N ASP A 47 -24.73 -2.92 -18.31
CA ASP A 47 -23.95 -2.54 -17.14
C ASP A 47 -24.42 -1.19 -16.60
N ARG A 48 -25.00 -1.21 -15.39
CA ARG A 48 -25.43 0.01 -14.70
C ARG A 48 -24.24 0.91 -14.34
N TYR A 49 -23.08 0.33 -14.13
CA TYR A 49 -21.86 0.98 -13.68
C TYR A 49 -20.83 0.99 -14.81
N HIS A 50 -21.28 1.33 -16.02
CA HIS A 50 -20.49 1.22 -17.25
C HIS A 50 -19.19 2.06 -17.24
N SER A 51 -19.20 3.18 -16.51
CA SER A 51 -18.08 4.12 -16.44
C SER A 51 -16.99 3.74 -15.43
N GLU A 52 -17.24 2.78 -14.53
CA GLU A 52 -16.37 2.45 -13.40
C GLU A 52 -16.22 0.94 -13.13
N ASP A 53 -15.14 0.52 -12.50
CA ASP A 53 -14.96 -0.89 -12.13
C ASP A 53 -15.43 -1.19 -10.71
N ILE A 54 -16.72 -1.52 -10.56
CA ILE A 54 -17.30 -1.90 -9.27
C ILE A 54 -16.78 -3.26 -8.79
N TYR A 55 -16.32 -4.15 -9.68
CA TYR A 55 -15.71 -5.38 -9.19
C TYR A 55 -14.37 -5.08 -8.50
N LEU A 56 -13.56 -4.17 -9.04
CA LEU A 56 -12.32 -3.76 -8.39
C LEU A 56 -12.57 -3.10 -7.03
N HIS A 57 -13.64 -2.31 -6.90
CA HIS A 57 -14.11 -1.77 -5.62
C HIS A 57 -14.34 -2.88 -4.58
N GLU A 58 -15.17 -3.87 -4.93
CA GLU A 58 -15.53 -4.97 -4.04
C GLU A 58 -14.34 -5.92 -3.78
N PHE A 59 -13.47 -6.08 -4.78
CA PHE A 59 -12.21 -6.78 -4.62
C PHE A 59 -11.29 -6.06 -3.62
N ALA A 60 -11.25 -4.71 -3.64
CA ALA A 60 -10.48 -3.93 -2.68
C ALA A 60 -10.94 -4.15 -1.24
N HIS A 61 -12.25 -4.22 -0.99
CA HIS A 61 -12.78 -4.63 0.32
C HIS A 61 -12.29 -6.03 0.73
N GLY A 62 -12.34 -6.99 -0.21
CA GLY A 62 -11.86 -8.35 0.05
C GLY A 62 -10.37 -8.39 0.40
N VAL A 63 -9.54 -7.64 -0.33
CA VAL A 63 -8.10 -7.53 -0.06
C VAL A 63 -7.84 -6.84 1.29
N ALA A 64 -8.61 -5.81 1.64
CA ALA A 64 -8.49 -5.16 2.94
C ALA A 64 -8.81 -6.15 4.09
N ASN A 65 -9.90 -6.91 3.95
CA ASN A 65 -10.40 -7.82 5.00
C ASN A 65 -9.55 -9.08 5.15
N LEU A 66 -9.08 -9.66 4.05
CA LEU A 66 -8.40 -10.97 4.06
C LEU A 66 -6.89 -10.88 3.87
N GLY A 67 -6.40 -9.82 3.22
CA GLY A 67 -4.98 -9.60 2.99
C GLY A 67 -4.41 -8.61 4.00
N ALA A 68 -4.74 -7.33 3.83
CA ALA A 68 -4.12 -6.24 4.58
C ALA A 68 -4.36 -6.33 6.09
N ARG A 69 -5.55 -6.76 6.53
CA ARG A 69 -5.88 -7.02 7.94
C ARG A 69 -4.83 -7.87 8.67
N TYR A 70 -4.34 -8.91 8.00
CA TYR A 70 -3.43 -9.88 8.59
C TYR A 70 -1.97 -9.66 8.18
N GLY A 71 -1.74 -9.06 7.00
CA GLY A 71 -0.40 -8.82 6.46
C GLY A 71 0.21 -7.47 6.81
N ILE A 72 -0.59 -6.48 7.22
CA ILE A 72 -0.13 -5.11 7.47
C ILE A 72 -0.50 -4.69 8.90
N SER A 73 0.52 -4.39 9.70
CA SER A 73 0.33 -4.05 11.11
C SER A 73 -0.55 -2.82 11.31
N GLY A 74 -1.56 -2.95 12.17
CA GLY A 74 -2.48 -1.86 12.51
C GLY A 74 -3.36 -1.38 11.35
N TRP A 75 -3.50 -2.17 10.28
CA TRP A 75 -4.18 -1.78 9.03
C TRP A 75 -5.46 -0.95 9.24
N PHE A 76 -6.49 -1.53 9.87
CA PHE A 76 -7.78 -0.86 10.05
C PHE A 76 -7.71 0.37 10.96
N GLN A 77 -6.85 0.35 11.98
CA GLN A 77 -6.68 1.52 12.85
C GLN A 77 -6.07 2.69 12.08
N ARG A 78 -5.04 2.43 11.26
CA ARG A 78 -4.42 3.46 10.42
C ARG A 78 -5.38 3.98 9.36
N LEU A 79 -6.11 3.09 8.68
CA LEU A 79 -7.11 3.47 7.69
C LEU A 79 -8.23 4.32 8.30
N GLU A 80 -8.75 3.93 9.46
CA GLU A 80 -9.78 4.68 10.18
C GLU A 80 -9.30 6.07 10.63
N ASN A 81 -8.05 6.15 11.11
CA ASN A 81 -7.45 7.44 11.49
C ASN A 81 -7.26 8.35 10.28
N GLN A 82 -6.81 7.79 9.15
CA GLN A 82 -6.65 8.54 7.90
C GLN A 82 -8.01 9.02 7.35
N TYR A 83 -9.02 8.15 7.35
CA TYR A 83 -10.40 8.50 6.99
C TYR A 83 -10.92 9.69 7.82
N LYS A 84 -10.78 9.65 9.15
CA LYS A 84 -11.18 10.74 10.04
C LYS A 84 -10.45 12.05 9.73
N THR A 85 -9.15 11.95 9.46
CA THR A 85 -8.30 13.11 9.12
C THR A 85 -8.75 13.74 7.79
N ALA A 86 -8.92 12.93 6.75
CA ALA A 86 -9.42 13.37 5.45
C ALA A 86 -10.79 14.04 5.57
N LYS A 87 -11.71 13.44 6.34
CA LYS A 87 -13.04 14.00 6.59
C LYS A 87 -13.00 15.34 7.31
N GLN A 88 -12.13 15.51 8.31
CA GLN A 88 -11.93 16.78 9.01
C GLN A 88 -11.35 17.87 8.11
N GLN A 89 -10.50 17.48 7.16
CA GLN A 89 -9.93 18.39 6.15
C GLN A 89 -10.91 18.71 5.01
N GLY A 90 -12.10 18.12 5.00
CA GLY A 90 -13.08 18.29 3.93
C GLY A 90 -12.70 17.57 2.64
N LEU A 91 -11.73 16.65 2.68
CA LEU A 91 -11.42 15.81 1.53
C LEU A 91 -12.60 14.88 1.24
N TRP A 92 -12.82 14.60 -0.04
CA TRP A 92 -13.90 13.73 -0.53
C TRP A 92 -15.31 14.17 -0.08
N ALA A 93 -15.47 15.45 0.30
CA ALA A 93 -16.75 15.97 0.72
C ALA A 93 -17.80 15.76 -0.37
N HIS A 94 -18.98 15.29 0.04
CA HIS A 94 -20.12 15.00 -0.84
C HIS A 94 -19.85 13.90 -1.89
N THR A 95 -18.96 12.94 -1.61
CA THR A 95 -18.81 11.71 -2.40
C THR A 95 -19.15 10.46 -1.56
N TYR A 96 -19.31 9.32 -2.23
CA TYR A 96 -19.57 8.04 -1.59
C TYR A 96 -18.40 7.58 -0.70
N SER A 97 -17.18 7.97 -1.07
CA SER A 97 -15.95 7.72 -0.31
C SER A 97 -16.05 8.19 1.15
N MET A 98 -16.88 9.19 1.45
CA MET A 98 -17.05 9.69 2.83
C MET A 98 -18.13 8.97 3.65
N SER A 99 -18.73 7.91 3.12
CA SER A 99 -19.75 7.12 3.83
C SER A 99 -19.16 6.22 4.92
N SER A 100 -17.97 5.65 4.71
CA SER A 100 -17.21 4.88 5.71
C SER A 100 -15.73 4.80 5.36
N SER A 101 -14.88 4.36 6.30
CA SER A 101 -13.44 4.15 6.04
C SER A 101 -13.16 3.01 5.05
N ALA A 102 -14.04 2.01 4.96
CA ALA A 102 -13.93 0.95 3.96
C ALA A 102 -14.20 1.49 2.55
N GLU A 103 -15.23 2.31 2.40
CA GLU A 103 -15.66 2.92 1.13
C GLU A 103 -14.64 3.96 0.66
N TYR A 104 -14.10 4.75 1.59
CA TYR A 104 -12.96 5.62 1.37
C TYR A 104 -11.77 4.88 0.76
N PHE A 105 -11.45 3.70 1.28
CA PHE A 105 -10.38 2.87 0.73
C PHE A 105 -10.71 2.32 -0.65
N ALA A 106 -11.90 1.73 -0.84
CA ALA A 106 -12.28 1.09 -2.10
C ALA A 106 -12.40 2.09 -3.27
N GLU A 107 -13.01 3.26 -3.03
CA GLU A 107 -13.06 4.37 -3.99
C GLU A 107 -11.65 4.89 -4.33
N GLY A 108 -10.78 4.99 -3.31
CA GLY A 108 -9.38 5.32 -3.49
C GLY A 108 -8.65 4.31 -4.37
N VAL A 109 -8.91 3.02 -4.19
CA VAL A 109 -8.31 1.95 -5.01
C VAL A 109 -8.80 2.03 -6.45
N GLN A 110 -10.08 2.30 -6.71
CA GLN A 110 -10.56 2.56 -8.06
C GLN A 110 -9.82 3.73 -8.71
N SER A 111 -9.61 4.82 -7.98
CA SER A 111 -8.84 5.97 -8.47
C SER A 111 -7.38 5.61 -8.69
N PHE A 112 -6.77 4.84 -7.79
CA PHE A 112 -5.40 4.35 -7.91
C PHE A 112 -5.20 3.49 -9.16
N PHE A 113 -6.23 2.83 -9.67
CA PHE A 113 -6.16 2.03 -10.90
C PHE A 113 -6.80 2.71 -12.12
N ASP A 114 -7.10 4.00 -12.02
CA ASP A 114 -7.69 4.81 -13.10
C ASP A 114 -9.04 4.28 -13.62
N VAL A 115 -9.82 3.65 -12.73
CA VAL A 115 -11.13 3.05 -13.04
C VAL A 115 -12.27 3.55 -12.16
N ASN A 116 -12.07 4.65 -11.43
CA ASN A 116 -13.17 5.38 -10.79
C ASN A 116 -13.90 6.25 -11.83
N ASP A 117 -15.21 6.45 -11.64
CA ASP A 117 -15.94 7.41 -12.47
C ASP A 117 -15.53 8.85 -12.11
N TYR A 118 -15.68 9.75 -13.08
CA TYR A 118 -15.32 11.14 -12.94
C TYR A 118 -16.57 12.01 -12.86
N SER A 119 -16.61 12.88 -11.85
CA SER A 119 -17.51 14.03 -11.84
C SER A 119 -16.73 15.30 -11.56
N ALA A 120 -16.90 16.33 -12.41
CA ALA A 120 -16.20 17.61 -12.23
C ALA A 120 -16.54 18.27 -10.88
N THR A 121 -17.79 18.10 -10.43
CA THR A 121 -18.26 18.50 -9.11
C THR A 121 -18.76 17.28 -8.34
N PRO A 122 -18.52 17.18 -7.02
CA PRO A 122 -19.06 16.10 -6.21
C PRO A 122 -20.58 15.96 -6.37
N ASN A 123 -21.07 14.76 -6.71
CA ASN A 123 -22.47 14.50 -7.05
C ASN A 123 -23.20 13.61 -6.02
N GLY A 124 -22.62 13.43 -4.83
CA GLY A 124 -23.10 12.50 -3.81
C GLY A 124 -22.51 11.09 -3.94
N ILE A 125 -21.92 10.76 -5.10
CA ILE A 125 -21.29 9.46 -5.36
C ILE A 125 -19.82 9.66 -5.76
N HIS A 126 -19.59 10.31 -6.89
CA HIS A 126 -18.26 10.53 -7.46
C HIS A 126 -17.81 11.98 -7.31
N GLY A 127 -16.51 12.20 -7.50
CA GLY A 127 -15.87 13.51 -7.49
C GLY A 127 -14.75 13.62 -8.54
N PRO A 128 -13.92 14.66 -8.46
CA PRO A 128 -12.94 14.93 -9.51
C PRO A 128 -11.69 14.02 -9.45
N ILE A 129 -11.51 13.27 -8.37
CA ILE A 129 -10.30 12.52 -8.03
C ILE A 129 -10.39 11.07 -8.55
N SER A 130 -10.49 10.93 -9.86
CA SER A 130 -10.76 9.63 -10.53
C SER A 130 -9.53 8.90 -11.06
N THR A 131 -8.32 9.44 -10.85
CA THR A 131 -7.06 8.89 -11.38
C THR A 131 -5.99 8.80 -10.32
N ARG A 132 -4.98 7.95 -10.55
CA ARG A 132 -3.86 7.69 -9.64
C ARG A 132 -3.08 8.95 -9.36
N ASP A 133 -2.79 9.72 -10.40
CA ASP A 133 -2.02 10.96 -10.28
C ASP A 133 -2.80 12.02 -9.49
N LYS A 134 -4.12 12.15 -9.72
CA LYS A 134 -4.96 13.05 -8.93
C LYS A 134 -5.02 12.62 -7.47
N LEU A 135 -5.19 11.32 -7.21
CA LEU A 135 -5.20 10.76 -5.86
C LEU A 135 -3.88 11.04 -5.13
N ARG A 136 -2.74 10.82 -5.79
CA ARG A 136 -1.40 11.06 -5.23
C ARG A 136 -1.22 12.49 -4.74
N THR A 137 -1.74 13.47 -5.47
CA THR A 137 -1.62 14.89 -5.09
C THR A 137 -2.70 15.33 -4.10
N TYR A 138 -3.93 14.82 -4.25
CA TYR A 138 -5.09 15.23 -3.46
C TYR A 138 -5.10 14.63 -2.06
N ASP A 139 -4.84 13.34 -1.94
CA ASP A 139 -4.85 12.58 -0.70
C ASP A 139 -3.63 11.64 -0.65
N PRO A 140 -2.41 12.20 -0.47
CA PRO A 140 -1.17 11.43 -0.49
C PRO A 140 -1.11 10.35 0.60
N ALA A 141 -1.82 10.56 1.72
CA ALA A 141 -1.83 9.59 2.81
C ALA A 141 -2.73 8.38 2.52
N LEU A 142 -3.90 8.56 1.86
CA LEU A 142 -4.64 7.42 1.32
C LEU A 142 -3.86 6.69 0.23
N TYR A 143 -3.26 7.47 -0.68
CA TYR A 143 -2.43 6.93 -1.75
C TYR A 143 -1.33 6.00 -1.19
N GLN A 144 -0.64 6.41 -0.13
CA GLN A 144 0.39 5.62 0.55
C GLN A 144 -0.17 4.35 1.21
N LEU A 145 -1.34 4.41 1.85
CA LEU A 145 -1.98 3.20 2.39
C LEU A 145 -2.30 2.19 1.30
N ILE A 146 -2.75 2.65 0.13
CA ILE A 146 -3.04 1.78 -1.03
C ILE A 146 -1.74 1.18 -1.60
N GLU A 147 -0.65 1.95 -1.66
CA GLU A 147 0.65 1.44 -2.11
C GLU A 147 1.21 0.33 -1.22
N GLU A 148 0.92 0.31 0.09
CA GLU A 148 1.34 -0.80 0.95
C GLU A 148 0.68 -2.14 0.54
N VAL A 149 -0.50 -2.08 -0.09
CA VAL A 149 -1.22 -3.25 -0.59
C VAL A 149 -0.84 -3.56 -2.04
N TRP A 150 -0.64 -2.53 -2.89
CA TRP A 150 -0.26 -2.66 -4.30
C TRP A 150 1.02 -1.89 -4.64
N PRO A 151 2.20 -2.35 -4.17
CA PRO A 151 3.45 -1.60 -4.32
C PRO A 151 3.97 -1.51 -5.77
N CYS A 152 3.40 -2.28 -6.70
CA CYS A 152 3.97 -2.42 -8.06
C CYS A 152 3.41 -1.40 -9.05
N HIS A 153 2.43 -0.60 -8.60
CA HIS A 153 1.77 0.42 -9.40
C HIS A 153 1.30 -0.11 -10.76
N ASN A 154 0.78 -1.34 -10.75
CA ASN A 154 0.40 -2.03 -11.98
C ASN A 154 -0.52 -1.15 -12.83
N THR A 155 -0.30 -1.17 -14.14
CA THR A 155 -1.28 -0.63 -15.07
C THR A 155 -2.45 -1.59 -15.13
N TYR A 156 -3.61 -1.13 -14.67
CA TYR A 156 -4.86 -1.88 -14.75
C TYR A 156 -5.59 -1.49 -16.03
N LEU A 157 -6.15 -2.47 -16.73
CA LEU A 157 -6.82 -2.23 -18.00
C LEU A 157 -8.28 -2.00 -17.68
N LYS A 158 -8.81 -0.85 -18.09
CA LYS A 158 -10.23 -0.54 -17.90
C LYS A 158 -11.09 -1.56 -18.67
N ARG A 159 -12.15 -2.05 -18.04
CA ARG A 159 -13.03 -3.11 -18.60
C ARG A 159 -13.63 -2.73 -19.96
N CYS A 160 -14.07 -1.47 -20.06
CA CYS A 160 -14.75 -0.92 -21.21
C CYS A 160 -13.74 -0.24 -22.15
N VAL A 161 -13.08 -1.08 -22.95
CA VAL A 161 -12.12 -0.65 -23.98
C VAL A 161 -12.58 -1.10 -25.36
N THR A 162 -12.17 -0.36 -26.38
CA THR A 162 -12.48 -0.66 -27.79
C THR A 162 -11.81 -1.94 -28.29
N SER A 163 -10.78 -2.44 -27.58
CA SER A 163 -10.09 -3.70 -27.89
C SER A 163 -9.56 -4.37 -26.62
N ARG A 164 -9.73 -5.69 -26.53
CA ARG A 164 -9.19 -6.54 -25.44
C ARG A 164 -7.83 -7.17 -25.76
N ALA A 165 -7.19 -6.79 -26.87
CA ALA A 165 -5.91 -7.39 -27.30
C ALA A 165 -4.78 -7.21 -26.26
N GLN A 166 -4.82 -6.14 -25.47
CA GLN A 166 -3.82 -5.85 -24.44
C GLN A 166 -3.96 -6.70 -23.17
N GLU A 167 -5.11 -7.35 -22.94
CA GLU A 167 -5.34 -8.16 -21.74
C GLU A 167 -4.32 -9.31 -21.61
N GLN A 168 -3.93 -9.92 -22.73
CA GLN A 168 -2.94 -11.01 -22.74
C GLN A 168 -1.53 -10.55 -22.36
N GLN A 169 -1.25 -9.25 -22.45
CA GLN A 169 0.06 -8.66 -22.14
C GLN A 169 0.09 -8.05 -20.74
N GLN A 170 -1.06 -7.98 -20.06
CA GLN A 170 -1.13 -7.44 -18.72
C GLN A 170 -0.45 -8.38 -17.74
N ASN A 171 0.58 -7.86 -17.06
CA ASN A 171 1.31 -8.58 -16.03
C ASN A 171 1.12 -7.86 -14.70
N ILE A 172 0.15 -8.33 -13.91
CA ILE A 172 -0.10 -7.82 -12.57
C ILE A 172 0.88 -8.47 -11.61
N ARG A 173 1.73 -7.65 -11.00
CA ARG A 173 2.69 -8.07 -9.97
C ARG A 173 2.19 -7.64 -8.60
N THR A 174 2.38 -8.51 -7.61
CA THR A 174 2.08 -8.20 -6.20
C THR A 174 3.34 -7.98 -5.37
N ASN A 175 4.51 -8.42 -5.87
CA ASN A 175 5.82 -8.12 -5.33
C ASN A 175 6.70 -7.44 -6.41
N CYS A 176 7.34 -6.35 -6.02
CA CYS A 176 7.99 -5.38 -6.91
C CYS A 176 9.45 -5.17 -6.55
N ASP A 177 9.93 -5.88 -5.51
CA ASP A 177 11.33 -6.26 -5.53
C ASP A 177 11.56 -7.05 -6.82
N GLY A 178 12.60 -6.74 -7.57
CA GLY A 178 12.88 -7.42 -8.84
C GLY A 178 13.29 -8.89 -8.68
N SER A 179 12.87 -9.59 -7.62
CA SER A 179 13.29 -10.94 -7.33
C SER A 179 12.36 -11.96 -7.98
N THR A 180 12.75 -12.39 -9.18
CA THR A 180 12.53 -13.78 -9.55
C THR A 180 13.16 -14.66 -8.47
N SER A 181 12.32 -15.27 -7.63
CA SER A 181 12.55 -16.52 -6.89
C SER A 181 14.01 -16.87 -6.54
N GLY A 182 14.40 -16.67 -5.28
CA GLY A 182 15.61 -17.26 -4.71
C GLY A 182 15.90 -16.72 -3.31
N GLY A 183 15.72 -17.54 -2.28
CA GLY A 183 15.90 -17.16 -0.88
C GLY A 183 17.32 -16.70 -0.52
N GLY A 184 17.41 -15.93 0.57
CA GLY A 184 18.68 -15.57 1.22
C GLY A 184 18.69 -14.11 1.69
N GLY A 185 18.73 -13.90 3.00
CA GLY A 185 18.63 -12.59 3.64
C GLY A 185 19.73 -11.60 3.27
N GLY A 186 19.35 -10.31 3.27
CA GLY A 186 20.23 -9.16 3.07
C GLY A 186 19.41 -7.90 2.85
N ALA A 187 18.95 -7.28 3.95
CA ALA A 187 18.18 -6.04 3.91
C ALA A 187 19.06 -4.90 3.35
N SER A 188 18.95 -4.62 2.05
CA SER A 188 19.56 -3.43 1.45
C SER A 188 18.86 -2.17 1.97
N CYS A 189 19.64 -1.25 2.54
CA CYS A 189 19.21 0.12 2.80
C CYS A 189 19.02 0.82 1.44
N LYS A 190 17.78 0.85 0.97
CA LYS A 190 17.39 1.61 -0.21
C LYS A 190 16.00 2.16 0.01
N ASP A 191 15.73 3.27 -0.66
CA ASP A 191 14.37 3.74 -0.82
C ASP A 191 13.62 2.79 -1.76
N GLY A 192 12.44 2.37 -1.31
CA GLY A 192 11.50 1.55 -2.07
C GLY A 192 10.61 2.36 -3.01
N HIS A 193 10.67 3.70 -2.95
CA HIS A 193 9.87 4.57 -3.79
C HIS A 193 10.70 5.71 -4.42
N LEU A 194 10.43 6.02 -5.69
CA LEU A 194 11.16 7.03 -6.49
C LEU A 194 11.08 8.44 -5.88
N ASN A 195 9.99 8.75 -5.17
CA ASN A 195 9.76 10.05 -4.54
C ASN A 195 10.18 10.12 -3.07
N CYS A 196 10.80 9.08 -2.50
CA CYS A 196 11.21 9.09 -1.10
C CYS A 196 12.04 10.32 -0.73
N HIS A 197 12.92 10.76 -1.63
CA HIS A 197 13.72 11.97 -1.42
C HIS A 197 12.85 13.22 -1.28
N SER A 198 11.87 13.40 -2.17
CA SER A 198 10.97 14.55 -2.15
C SER A 198 10.07 14.54 -0.91
N TRP A 199 9.52 13.38 -0.55
CA TRP A 199 8.70 13.22 0.65
C TRP A 199 9.48 13.47 1.93
N ALA A 200 10.72 12.97 2.03
CA ALA A 200 11.59 13.25 3.16
C ALA A 200 11.92 14.75 3.27
N THR A 201 12.19 15.41 2.13
CA THR A 201 12.43 16.86 2.06
C THR A 201 11.20 17.65 2.51
N ASN A 202 9.99 17.15 2.23
CA ASN A 202 8.72 17.73 2.66
C ASN A 202 8.32 17.38 4.11
N GLY A 203 9.20 16.70 4.87
CA GLY A 203 8.98 16.40 6.30
C GLY A 203 8.14 15.16 6.58
N GLU A 204 7.89 14.30 5.58
CA GLU A 204 7.08 13.10 5.74
C GLU A 204 7.71 12.09 6.70
N CYS A 205 9.03 12.10 6.91
CA CYS A 205 9.68 11.22 7.89
C CYS A 205 9.14 11.42 9.32
N SER A 206 8.68 12.64 9.64
CA SER A 206 8.08 12.97 10.95
C SER A 206 6.56 12.93 10.92
N ARG A 207 5.95 13.28 9.78
CA ARG A 207 4.48 13.37 9.63
C ARG A 207 3.84 12.01 9.33
N ASN A 208 4.54 11.15 8.60
CA ASN A 208 4.17 9.79 8.27
C ASN A 208 5.32 8.79 8.51
N PRO A 209 5.77 8.63 9.77
CA PRO A 209 6.88 7.73 10.09
C PRO A 209 6.54 6.26 9.79
N GLY A 210 5.26 5.85 9.89
CA GLY A 210 4.87 4.46 9.65
C GLY A 210 5.21 3.98 8.24
N TYR A 211 4.91 4.79 7.22
CA TYR A 211 5.25 4.49 5.84
C TYR A 211 6.72 4.81 5.55
N MET A 212 7.17 6.01 5.94
CA MET A 212 8.47 6.53 5.54
C MET A 212 9.64 5.76 6.14
N LEU A 213 9.52 5.25 7.36
CA LEU A 213 10.58 4.45 7.99
C LEU A 213 10.70 3.03 7.42
N VAL A 214 9.67 2.54 6.73
CA VAL A 214 9.67 1.21 6.12
C VAL A 214 10.07 1.29 4.65
N ASN A 215 9.53 2.26 3.92
CA ASN A 215 9.66 2.37 2.47
C ASN A 215 10.71 3.41 2.03
N CYS A 216 11.03 4.39 2.87
CA CYS A 216 11.95 5.48 2.55
C CYS A 216 13.12 5.53 3.54
N LYS A 217 13.64 4.35 3.89
CA LYS A 217 14.69 4.16 4.90
C LYS A 217 15.93 5.01 4.64
N HIS A 218 16.32 5.15 3.38
CA HIS A 218 17.50 5.91 3.00
C HIS A 218 17.20 7.41 3.05
N SER A 219 16.10 7.85 2.45
CA SER A 219 15.68 9.25 2.47
C SER A 219 15.34 9.78 3.88
N CYS A 220 14.87 8.91 4.79
CA CYS A 220 14.62 9.27 6.19
C CYS A 220 15.80 9.01 7.12
N ASN A 221 16.96 8.65 6.59
CA ASN A 221 18.18 8.39 7.36
C ASN A 221 18.00 7.34 8.46
N THR A 222 17.09 6.37 8.27
CA THR A 222 16.78 5.34 9.26
C THR A 222 17.38 3.99 8.93
N CYS A 223 18.13 3.94 7.84
CA CYS A 223 19.06 2.85 7.59
C CYS A 223 20.06 2.71 8.73
N SER A 224 19.87 1.68 9.54
CA SER A 224 20.85 1.20 10.51
C SER A 224 21.13 -0.27 10.24
N GLY A 225 22.26 -0.53 9.57
CA GLY A 225 22.80 -1.86 9.26
C GLY A 225 23.26 -1.94 7.80
N GLN A 226 24.55 -1.91 7.45
CA GLN A 226 25.77 -2.16 8.21
C GLN A 226 26.87 -1.17 7.79
N GLY A 227 27.60 -0.71 8.79
CA GLY A 227 28.59 0.37 8.68
C GLY A 227 28.65 1.29 9.90
N SER A 228 27.96 0.95 10.99
CA SER A 228 28.24 1.52 12.30
C SER A 228 28.06 0.40 13.32
N THR A 229 29.13 -0.36 13.56
CA THR A 229 29.40 -0.68 14.96
C THR A 229 29.43 0.67 15.64
N SER A 230 28.49 0.93 16.55
CA SER A 230 28.58 2.05 17.47
C SER A 230 30.04 2.18 17.89
N CYS A 231 30.71 3.22 17.40
CA CYS A 231 32.12 3.47 17.71
C CYS A 231 32.14 4.06 19.12
N THR A 232 31.85 3.19 20.07
CA THR A 232 31.70 3.52 21.46
C THR A 232 32.46 2.49 22.26
N ASP A 233 33.07 2.97 23.34
CA ASP A 233 33.62 2.09 24.34
C ASP A 233 32.46 1.55 25.18
N HIS A 234 32.45 0.24 25.38
CA HIS A 234 31.45 -0.48 26.17
C HIS A 234 31.90 -0.66 27.62
N HIS A 235 33.04 -0.09 28.00
CA HIS A 235 33.56 -0.14 29.35
C HIS A 235 34.09 1.24 29.80
N GLN A 236 33.77 1.62 31.04
CA GLN A 236 34.15 2.93 31.60
C GLN A 236 35.67 3.15 31.69
N PHE A 237 36.46 2.09 31.76
CA PHE A 237 37.94 2.14 31.83
C PHE A 237 38.64 1.97 30.47
N CYS A 238 37.92 1.96 29.35
CA CYS A 238 38.55 1.79 28.03
C CYS A 238 39.63 2.84 27.73
N HIS A 239 39.42 4.08 28.18
CA HIS A 239 40.40 5.16 28.04
C HIS A 239 41.71 4.85 28.81
N ASP A 240 41.59 4.40 30.06
CA ASP A 240 42.74 4.12 30.93
C ASP A 240 43.52 2.88 30.46
N TRP A 241 42.79 1.85 29.99
CA TRP A 241 43.38 0.65 29.40
C TRP A 241 44.09 0.94 28.08
N ALA A 242 43.50 1.77 27.22
CA ALA A 242 44.18 2.23 26.01
C ALA A 242 45.46 3.02 26.33
N GLY A 243 45.39 3.94 27.31
CA GLY A 243 46.56 4.67 27.81
C GLY A 243 47.65 3.78 28.43
N SER A 244 47.27 2.62 28.95
CA SER A 244 48.18 1.60 29.51
C SER A 244 48.74 0.63 28.46
N GLY A 245 48.37 0.78 27.18
CA GLY A 245 48.85 -0.03 26.07
C GLY A 245 48.09 -1.33 25.81
N GLU A 246 46.89 -1.51 26.37
CA GLU A 246 46.09 -2.73 26.23
C GLU A 246 45.64 -2.98 24.78
N CYS A 247 45.54 -1.93 23.94
CA CYS A 247 45.21 -2.10 22.52
C CYS A 247 46.21 -3.00 21.77
N SER A 248 47.44 -3.09 22.25
CA SER A 248 48.49 -3.96 21.69
C SER A 248 48.68 -5.26 22.49
N ARG A 249 48.49 -5.21 23.81
CA ARG A 249 48.69 -6.36 24.71
C ARG A 249 47.48 -7.30 24.75
N ASN A 250 46.27 -6.76 24.63
CA ASN A 250 45.01 -7.50 24.67
C ASN A 250 44.08 -7.08 23.51
N PRO A 251 44.51 -7.27 22.26
CA PRO A 251 43.78 -6.77 21.09
C PRO A 251 42.42 -7.42 20.92
N ALA A 252 42.23 -8.68 21.33
CA ALA A 252 40.95 -9.36 21.19
C ALA A 252 39.85 -8.68 22.01
N TYR A 253 40.09 -8.46 23.30
CA TYR A 253 39.13 -7.81 24.18
C TYR A 253 38.93 -6.32 23.82
N MET A 254 40.03 -5.63 23.53
CA MET A 254 40.00 -4.19 23.24
C MET A 254 39.31 -3.88 21.91
N ASN A 255 39.47 -4.73 20.89
CA ASN A 255 38.78 -4.56 19.61
C ASN A 255 37.28 -4.84 19.70
N GLU A 256 36.85 -5.61 20.69
CA GLU A 256 35.43 -5.91 20.87
C GLU A 256 34.74 -4.82 21.72
N ASN A 257 35.40 -4.38 22.81
CA ASN A 257 34.79 -3.56 23.85
C ASN A 257 35.29 -2.11 23.90
N CYS A 258 36.44 -1.80 23.33
CA CYS A 258 37.11 -0.49 23.45
C CYS A 258 37.52 0.08 22.07
N LYS A 259 36.64 -0.08 21.07
CA LYS A 259 36.90 0.26 19.66
C LYS A 259 37.28 1.72 19.47
N LYS A 260 36.62 2.62 20.21
CA LYS A 260 36.86 4.06 20.13
C LYS A 260 38.20 4.42 20.78
N SER A 261 38.45 3.94 22.00
CA SER A 261 39.70 4.19 22.72
C SER A 261 40.93 3.61 22.00
N CYS A 262 40.78 2.54 21.22
CA CYS A 262 41.87 1.94 20.45
C CYS A 262 41.98 2.41 18.99
N ASN A 263 41.22 3.43 18.57
CA ASN A 263 41.16 3.92 17.18
C ASN A 263 40.92 2.78 16.17
N ARG A 264 39.99 1.88 16.48
CA ARG A 264 39.57 0.75 15.64
C ARG A 264 38.19 0.98 15.01
N CYS A 265 37.81 2.24 14.98
CA CYS A 265 36.82 2.80 14.09
C CYS A 265 37.63 3.42 12.92
#